data_AF-A0A0H4PX15-F1
#
_entry.id   AF-A0A0H4PX15-F1
#
_cell.length_a   1.000
_cell.length_b   1.000
_cell.length_c   1.000
_cell.angle_alpha   90.00
_cell.angle_beta   90.00
_cell.angle_gamma   90.00
#
_symmetry.space_group_name_H-M   'P 1'
#
loop_
_entity.id
_entity.type
_entity.pdbx_description
1 polymer ?
#
loop_
_entity_poly.entity_id
_entity_poly.type
_entity_poly.pdbx_seq_one_letter_code
_entity_poly.pdbx_strand_id
1 'polypeptide(L)'
;MKRVFQLLLFVTIGFILLVSCEKDEPLPTMRLCDDKENFYYSGEEKIYLGKQSLSEIYIVFEQENVTKEFAESILSKYSFITNSAITGYINYDQVWLRINETLTDCTQVNNYLKELNKDDEIYSATPIFYTNENDPNSYVVLLSEVLTKIDEDNISESDFIDYAESKNLELISSRYSIQYFKNKKVETGFESLEISQQIYESGKAAYSHPNFIVKIELH
;
A
#
# COMPACT_ATOMS: atom_id res chain seq x y z
N MET A 1 19.80 65.28 6.55
CA MET A 1 19.92 64.06 5.71
C MET A 1 20.28 62.79 6.49
N LYS A 2 21.23 62.78 7.44
CA LYS A 2 21.60 61.55 8.19
C LYS A 2 20.46 60.87 9.00
N ARG A 3 19.50 61.64 9.56
CA ARG A 3 18.39 61.09 10.36
C ARG A 3 17.29 60.39 9.56
N VAL A 4 17.09 60.77 8.29
CA VAL A 4 16.08 60.14 7.41
C VAL A 4 16.56 58.76 6.94
N PHE A 5 17.88 58.62 6.73
CA PHE A 5 18.50 57.36 6.33
C PHE A 5 18.49 56.30 7.44
N GLN A 6 18.62 56.71 8.72
CA GLN A 6 18.49 55.80 9.86
C GLN A 6 17.06 55.29 10.06
N LEU A 7 16.04 56.11 9.78
CA LEU A 7 14.65 55.68 9.87
C LEU A 7 14.30 54.64 8.80
N LEU A 8 14.82 54.81 7.58
CA LEU A 8 14.63 53.86 6.49
C LEU A 8 15.27 52.48 6.77
N LEU A 9 16.43 52.47 7.44
CA LEU A 9 17.15 51.23 7.78
C LEU A 9 16.40 50.39 8.83
N PHE A 10 15.71 51.02 9.79
CA PHE A 10 14.91 50.31 10.79
C PHE A 10 13.61 49.76 10.20
N VAL A 11 13.01 50.44 9.22
CA VAL A 11 11.80 49.96 8.54
C VAL A 11 12.11 48.75 7.66
N THR A 12 13.26 48.73 6.95
CA THR A 12 13.63 47.58 6.13
C THR A 12 14.02 46.35 6.96
N ILE A 13 14.73 46.52 8.08
CA ILE A 13 15.06 45.39 8.98
C ILE A 13 13.80 44.83 9.66
N GLY A 14 12.84 45.68 10.04
CA GLY A 14 11.55 45.25 10.58
C GLY A 14 10.69 44.47 9.59
N PHE A 15 10.74 44.82 8.29
CA PHE A 15 10.03 44.08 7.25
C PHE A 15 10.67 42.73 6.91
N ILE A 16 12.01 42.62 6.96
CA ILE A 16 12.71 41.35 6.67
C ILE A 16 12.43 40.29 7.76
N LEU A 17 12.27 40.71 9.02
CA LEU A 17 11.95 39.79 10.13
C LEU A 17 10.50 39.28 10.12
N LEU A 18 9.57 39.94 9.41
CA LEU A 18 8.17 39.52 9.32
C LEU A 18 7.88 38.58 8.13
N VAL A 19 8.82 38.44 7.19
CA VAL A 19 8.67 37.53 6.03
C VAL A 19 9.21 36.13 6.31
N SER A 20 9.97 35.94 7.40
CA SER A 20 10.61 34.64 7.72
C SER A 20 9.79 33.72 8.65
N CYS A 21 8.50 33.98 8.83
CA CYS A 21 7.56 32.99 9.34
C CYS A 21 6.74 32.46 8.17
N GLU A 22 7.38 31.72 7.26
CA GLU A 22 6.66 30.63 6.61
C GLU A 22 6.18 29.74 7.75
N LYS A 23 4.87 29.80 8.03
CA LYS A 23 4.25 28.77 8.86
C LYS A 23 4.55 27.48 8.13
N ASP A 24 5.30 26.58 8.76
CA ASP A 24 5.27 25.18 8.39
C ASP A 24 3.79 24.80 8.35
N GLU A 25 3.24 24.67 7.14
CA GLU A 25 1.89 24.19 6.99
C GLU A 25 1.88 22.82 7.66
N PRO A 26 0.97 22.57 8.62
CA PRO A 26 0.90 21.27 9.24
C PRO A 26 0.74 20.26 8.10
N LEU A 27 1.66 19.29 8.05
CA LEU A 27 1.55 18.18 7.10
C LEU A 27 0.11 17.66 7.16
N PRO A 28 -0.58 17.49 6.03
CA PRO A 28 -1.96 17.03 6.03
C PRO A 28 -2.01 15.74 6.83
N THR A 29 -2.77 15.75 7.93
CA THR A 29 -2.94 14.57 8.79
C THR A 29 -3.65 13.50 7.98
N MET A 30 -2.95 12.39 7.72
CA MET A 30 -3.52 11.26 7.02
C MET A 30 -4.71 10.70 7.80
N ARG A 31 -5.83 10.49 7.12
CA ARG A 31 -6.96 9.77 7.70
C ARG A 31 -6.71 8.27 7.56
N LEU A 32 -6.63 7.58 8.69
CA LEU A 32 -6.43 6.14 8.74
C LEU A 32 -7.61 5.45 9.42
N CYS A 33 -7.76 4.17 9.15
CA CYS A 33 -8.65 3.29 9.89
C CYS A 33 -8.25 3.19 11.36
N ASP A 34 -9.24 3.16 12.25
CA ASP A 34 -8.99 3.06 13.70
C ASP A 34 -8.66 1.62 14.14
N ASP A 35 -8.95 0.63 13.30
CA ASP A 35 -8.75 -0.78 13.61
C ASP A 35 -7.33 -1.26 13.26
N LYS A 36 -6.64 -1.84 14.25
CA LYS A 36 -5.29 -2.43 14.10
C LYS A 36 -5.34 -3.95 14.00
N GLU A 37 -6.19 -4.47 13.11
CA GLU A 37 -6.43 -5.92 13.03
C GLU A 37 -5.59 -6.62 11.95
N ASN A 38 -4.93 -5.88 11.06
CA ASN A 38 -4.15 -6.46 9.97
C ASN A 38 -2.74 -6.83 10.42
N PHE A 39 -2.43 -8.13 10.39
CA PHE A 39 -1.14 -8.68 10.79
C PHE A 39 -0.69 -9.80 9.86
N TYR A 40 0.57 -10.20 9.95
CA TYR A 40 1.10 -11.41 9.32
C TYR A 40 2.07 -12.11 10.27
N TYR A 41 2.44 -13.35 9.95
CA TYR A 41 3.49 -14.06 10.68
C TYR A 41 4.83 -13.93 9.96
N SER A 42 5.88 -13.64 10.70
CA SER A 42 7.26 -13.72 10.22
C SER A 42 8.04 -14.62 11.17
N GLY A 43 8.37 -15.83 10.71
CA GLY A 43 8.84 -16.88 11.61
C GLY A 43 7.77 -17.20 12.65
N GLU A 44 8.10 -17.08 13.94
CA GLU A 44 7.18 -17.32 15.06
C GLU A 44 6.50 -16.03 15.57
N GLU A 45 6.81 -14.88 14.98
CA GLU A 45 6.34 -13.59 15.46
C GLU A 45 5.13 -13.09 14.67
N LYS A 46 4.17 -12.51 15.41
CA LYS A 46 3.01 -11.81 14.84
C LYS A 46 3.36 -10.34 14.65
N ILE A 47 3.40 -9.88 13.40
CA ILE A 47 3.76 -8.51 13.02
C ILE A 47 2.52 -7.78 12.50
N TYR A 48 2.22 -6.61 13.07
CA TYR A 48 1.09 -5.77 12.66
C TYR A 48 1.50 -4.80 11.56
N LEU A 49 0.67 -4.65 10.52
CA LEU A 49 0.96 -3.81 9.34
C LEU A 49 0.80 -2.30 9.60
N GLY A 50 0.23 -1.92 10.74
CA GLY A 50 -0.14 -0.54 11.04
C GLY A 50 -1.63 -0.30 10.75
N LYS A 51 -1.97 0.92 10.37
CA LYS A 51 -3.35 1.32 10.08
C LYS A 51 -3.57 1.53 8.59
N GLN A 52 -4.70 1.03 8.06
CA GLN A 52 -5.07 1.17 6.66
C GLN A 52 -5.37 2.64 6.30
N SER A 53 -4.92 3.08 5.13
CA SER A 53 -5.23 4.40 4.57
C SER A 53 -6.71 4.52 4.20
N LEU A 54 -7.33 5.66 4.51
CA LEU A 54 -8.66 6.02 4.03
C LEU A 54 -8.64 6.78 2.70
N SER A 55 -7.46 7.10 2.21
CA SER A 55 -7.26 8.03 1.10
C SER A 55 -6.41 7.46 -0.02
N GLU A 56 -5.81 6.29 0.15
CA GLU A 56 -4.90 5.71 -0.82
C GLU A 56 -5.14 4.23 -1.08
N ILE A 57 -5.03 3.83 -2.34
CA ILE A 57 -5.11 2.46 -2.84
C ILE A 57 -3.94 2.22 -3.79
N TYR A 58 -3.37 1.02 -3.75
CA TYR A 58 -2.38 0.59 -4.73
C TYR A 58 -3.06 -0.27 -5.81
N ILE A 59 -2.77 0.00 -7.08
CA ILE A 59 -3.35 -0.69 -8.22
C ILE A 59 -2.26 -1.34 -9.05
N VAL A 60 -2.45 -2.60 -9.40
CA VAL A 60 -1.69 -3.32 -10.43
C VAL A 60 -2.65 -3.62 -11.57
N PHE A 61 -2.31 -3.18 -12.78
CA PHE A 61 -3.09 -3.47 -13.98
C PHE A 61 -2.77 -4.87 -14.53
N GLU A 62 -3.73 -5.45 -15.25
CA GLU A 62 -3.58 -6.77 -15.87
C GLU A 62 -2.55 -6.76 -17.01
N GLN A 63 -2.43 -5.63 -17.72
CA GLN A 63 -1.52 -5.47 -18.83
C GLN A 63 -0.15 -4.95 -18.36
N GLU A 64 0.90 -5.41 -19.04
CA GLU A 64 2.24 -4.83 -18.92
C GLU A 64 2.41 -3.64 -19.88
N ASN A 65 3.32 -2.71 -19.55
CA ASN A 65 3.63 -1.52 -20.35
C ASN A 65 2.41 -0.60 -20.60
N VAL A 66 1.54 -0.49 -19.61
CA VAL A 66 0.44 0.47 -19.53
C VAL A 66 0.99 1.88 -19.70
N THR A 67 0.29 2.72 -20.46
CA THR A 67 0.58 4.15 -20.54
C THR A 67 -0.23 4.90 -19.50
N LYS A 68 0.19 6.13 -19.18
CA LYS A 68 -0.55 7.02 -18.31
C LYS A 68 -2.00 7.19 -18.76
N GLU A 69 -2.21 7.45 -20.06
CA GLU A 69 -3.53 7.71 -20.62
C GLU A 69 -4.44 6.49 -20.52
N PHE A 70 -3.87 5.28 -20.65
CA PHE A 70 -4.61 4.04 -20.49
C PHE A 70 -5.00 3.81 -19.03
N ALA A 71 -4.06 3.98 -18.09
CA ALA A 71 -4.36 3.90 -16.65
C ALA A 71 -5.44 4.92 -16.24
N GLU A 72 -5.30 6.18 -16.66
CA GLU A 72 -6.30 7.22 -16.39
C GLU A 72 -7.66 6.91 -17.01
N SER A 73 -7.69 6.31 -18.22
CA SER A 73 -8.92 5.87 -18.88
C SER A 73 -9.65 4.80 -18.06
N ILE A 74 -8.94 3.78 -17.56
CA ILE A 74 -9.53 2.74 -16.69
C ILE A 74 -10.09 3.38 -15.42
N LEU A 75 -9.28 4.18 -14.74
CA LEU A 75 -9.62 4.78 -13.45
C LEU A 75 -10.75 5.82 -13.55
N SER A 76 -10.93 6.47 -14.70
CA SER A 76 -11.99 7.44 -14.94
C SER A 76 -13.41 6.86 -14.86
N LYS A 77 -13.56 5.52 -14.92
CA LYS A 77 -14.85 4.83 -14.76
C LYS A 77 -15.42 4.99 -13.34
N TYR A 78 -14.58 5.27 -12.34
CA TYR A 78 -14.96 5.23 -10.93
C TYR A 78 -15.15 6.64 -10.36
N SER A 79 -16.38 6.93 -9.94
CA SER A 79 -16.75 8.26 -9.43
C SER A 79 -16.03 8.69 -8.14
N PHE A 80 -15.49 7.73 -7.38
CA PHE A 80 -14.72 7.99 -6.16
C PHE A 80 -13.25 8.37 -6.43
N ILE A 81 -12.80 8.27 -7.67
CA ILE A 81 -11.46 8.66 -8.13
C ILE A 81 -11.53 10.07 -8.71
N THR A 82 -10.81 11.02 -8.12
CA THR A 82 -10.76 12.39 -8.62
C THR A 82 -9.78 12.55 -9.77
N ASN A 83 -9.97 13.55 -10.63
CA ASN A 83 -9.00 13.90 -11.68
C ASN A 83 -7.59 14.08 -11.07
N SER A 84 -6.55 13.57 -11.74
CA SER A 84 -5.15 13.52 -11.25
C SER A 84 -4.92 12.70 -9.96
N ALA A 85 -5.69 11.63 -9.77
CA ALA A 85 -5.56 10.73 -8.61
C ALA A 85 -4.27 9.89 -8.58
N ILE A 86 -3.55 9.75 -9.70
CA ILE A 86 -2.27 9.03 -9.70
C ILE A 86 -1.24 9.93 -9.02
N THR A 87 -0.86 9.57 -7.80
CA THR A 87 0.06 10.34 -6.93
C THR A 87 1.48 9.80 -6.91
N GLY A 88 1.65 8.55 -7.33
CA GLY A 88 2.94 7.88 -7.48
C GLY A 88 2.82 6.69 -8.42
N TYR A 89 3.93 6.26 -8.98
CA TYR A 89 3.99 5.06 -9.82
C TYR A 89 5.42 4.52 -9.85
N ILE A 90 5.57 3.20 -9.93
CA ILE A 90 6.86 2.57 -10.25
C ILE A 90 7.01 2.56 -11.78
N ASN A 91 5.95 2.09 -12.43
CA ASN A 91 5.61 2.20 -13.83
C ASN A 91 4.09 2.41 -13.90
N TYR A 92 3.53 2.75 -15.06
CA TYR A 92 2.07 2.94 -15.12
C TYR A 92 1.27 1.63 -15.04
N ASP A 93 1.94 0.47 -15.02
CA ASP A 93 1.35 -0.84 -14.70
C ASP A 93 1.02 -0.95 -13.20
N GLN A 94 1.67 -0.13 -12.37
CA GLN A 94 1.60 -0.15 -10.92
C GLN A 94 1.52 1.26 -10.34
N VAL A 95 0.33 1.67 -9.94
CA VAL A 95 0.03 3.06 -9.59
C VAL A 95 -0.49 3.23 -8.18
N TRP A 96 -0.12 4.36 -7.58
CA TRP A 96 -0.64 4.86 -6.32
C TRP A 96 -1.82 5.78 -6.60
N LEU A 97 -2.98 5.40 -6.09
CA LEU A 97 -4.22 6.09 -6.33
C LEU A 97 -4.67 6.83 -5.08
N ARG A 98 -4.92 8.13 -5.19
CA ARG A 98 -5.60 8.91 -4.14
C ARG A 98 -7.11 8.96 -4.39
N ILE A 99 -7.87 8.58 -3.38
CA ILE A 99 -9.34 8.66 -3.35
C ILE A 99 -9.78 9.80 -2.44
N ASN A 100 -11.01 10.29 -2.65
CA ASN A 100 -11.54 11.38 -1.83
C ASN A 100 -11.82 10.91 -0.40
N GLU A 101 -10.97 11.31 0.54
CA GLU A 101 -11.04 10.88 1.94
C GLU A 101 -12.15 11.56 2.75
N THR A 102 -12.70 12.69 2.28
CA THR A 102 -13.59 13.55 3.08
C THR A 102 -14.92 12.88 3.45
N LEU A 103 -15.34 11.86 2.71
CA LEU A 103 -16.61 11.14 2.88
C LEU A 103 -16.43 9.64 3.15
N THR A 104 -15.19 9.20 3.37
CA THR A 104 -14.83 7.78 3.30
C THR A 104 -14.50 7.25 4.69
N ASP A 105 -15.06 6.08 5.02
CA ASP A 105 -14.69 5.26 6.18
C ASP A 105 -14.06 3.92 5.71
N CYS A 106 -13.60 3.10 6.65
CA CYS A 106 -12.94 1.83 6.33
C CYS A 106 -13.83 0.88 5.53
N THR A 107 -15.13 0.85 5.84
CA THR A 107 -16.08 0.02 5.11
C THR A 107 -16.18 0.47 3.66
N GLN A 108 -16.20 1.78 3.44
CA GLN A 108 -16.28 2.36 2.12
C GLN A 108 -15.02 2.11 1.28
N VAL A 109 -13.81 2.23 1.87
CA VAL A 109 -12.56 1.85 1.17
C VAL A 109 -12.57 0.37 0.80
N ASN A 110 -12.99 -0.50 1.71
CA ASN A 110 -13.05 -1.94 1.43
C ASN A 110 -14.07 -2.26 0.33
N ASN A 111 -15.15 -1.49 0.22
CA ASN A 111 -16.08 -1.60 -0.90
C ASN A 111 -15.47 -1.11 -2.22
N TYR A 112 -14.68 -0.03 -2.21
CA TYR A 112 -13.96 0.44 -3.40
C TYR A 112 -12.92 -0.59 -3.86
N LEU A 113 -12.15 -1.18 -2.95
CA LEU A 113 -11.23 -2.28 -3.29
C LEU A 113 -11.98 -3.43 -3.98
N LYS A 114 -13.14 -3.84 -3.46
CA LYS A 114 -13.98 -4.87 -4.08
C LYS A 114 -14.58 -4.47 -5.42
N GLU A 115 -14.82 -3.19 -5.65
CA GLU A 115 -15.34 -2.67 -6.92
C GLU A 115 -14.24 -2.64 -7.99
N LEU A 116 -13.04 -2.21 -7.60
CA LEU A 116 -11.86 -2.18 -8.47
C LEU A 116 -11.42 -3.59 -8.87
N ASN A 117 -11.36 -4.51 -7.91
CA ASN A 117 -10.99 -5.93 -8.13
C ASN A 117 -12.02 -6.74 -8.97
N LYS A 118 -13.11 -6.12 -9.43
CA LYS A 118 -14.05 -6.73 -10.38
C LYS A 118 -13.81 -6.32 -11.83
N ASP A 119 -12.96 -5.32 -12.08
CA ASP A 119 -12.64 -4.88 -13.44
C ASP A 119 -11.52 -5.75 -14.00
N ASP A 120 -11.77 -6.41 -15.13
CA ASP A 120 -10.83 -7.32 -15.78
C ASP A 120 -9.56 -6.61 -16.29
N GLU A 121 -9.53 -5.27 -16.32
CA GLU A 121 -8.32 -4.50 -16.64
C GLU A 121 -7.41 -4.26 -15.41
N ILE A 122 -7.92 -4.53 -14.20
CA ILE A 122 -7.20 -4.40 -12.92
C ILE A 122 -6.89 -5.82 -12.41
N TYR A 123 -5.61 -6.17 -12.38
CA TYR A 123 -5.17 -7.42 -11.79
C TYR A 123 -5.40 -7.42 -10.27
N SER A 124 -5.03 -6.33 -9.61
CA SER A 124 -5.28 -6.16 -8.19
C SER A 124 -5.38 -4.71 -7.73
N ALA A 125 -6.25 -4.50 -6.75
CA ALA A 125 -6.36 -3.29 -5.95
C ALA A 125 -6.19 -3.66 -4.49
N THR A 126 -5.19 -3.10 -3.82
CA THR A 126 -4.83 -3.43 -2.43
C THR A 126 -4.73 -2.18 -1.55
N PRO A 127 -4.99 -2.32 -0.24
CA PRO A 127 -4.83 -1.21 0.70
C PRO A 127 -3.35 -0.86 0.91
N ILE A 128 -3.12 0.39 1.27
CA ILE A 128 -1.84 0.86 1.81
C ILE A 128 -1.99 1.02 3.32
N PHE A 129 -0.99 0.56 4.06
CA PHE A 129 -0.93 0.69 5.51
C PHE A 129 0.17 1.67 5.91
N TYR A 130 -0.10 2.47 6.92
CA TYR A 130 0.90 3.34 7.53
C TYR A 130 1.28 2.81 8.91
N THR A 131 2.59 2.71 9.12
CA THR A 131 3.16 2.23 10.38
C THR A 131 3.08 3.30 11.48
N ASN A 132 2.97 4.57 11.10
CA ASN A 132 2.83 5.72 11.99
C ASN A 132 1.88 6.77 11.39
N GLU A 133 0.87 7.20 12.15
CA GLU A 133 -0.12 8.21 11.75
C GLU A 133 0.49 9.58 11.42
N ASN A 134 1.64 9.89 12.02
CA ASN A 134 2.32 11.18 11.84
C ASN A 134 3.43 11.13 10.78
N ASP A 135 3.63 9.99 10.11
CA ASP A 135 4.70 9.80 9.14
C ASP A 135 4.17 9.22 7.82
N PRO A 136 3.84 10.09 6.83
CA PRO A 136 3.40 9.66 5.51
C PRO A 136 4.49 8.98 4.68
N ASN A 137 5.73 8.95 5.15
CA ASN A 137 6.82 8.28 4.47
C ASN A 137 7.08 6.86 4.96
N SER A 138 6.39 6.41 6.01
CA SER A 138 6.56 5.08 6.58
C SER A 138 5.34 4.19 6.33
N TYR A 139 5.34 3.53 5.18
CA TYR A 139 4.20 2.75 4.66
C TYR A 139 4.57 1.31 4.27
N VAL A 140 3.52 0.49 4.19
CA VAL A 140 3.54 -0.89 3.69
C VAL A 140 2.41 -1.05 2.66
N VAL A 141 2.76 -1.48 1.46
CA VAL A 141 1.82 -1.86 0.41
C VAL A 141 1.75 -3.37 0.34
N LEU A 142 0.54 -3.92 0.42
CA LEU A 142 0.33 -5.34 0.25
C LEU A 142 0.36 -5.71 -1.24
N LEU A 143 1.28 -6.58 -1.64
CA LEU A 143 1.28 -7.16 -2.98
C LEU A 143 0.41 -8.41 -3.01
N SER A 144 -0.11 -8.76 -4.19
CA SER A 144 -0.96 -9.94 -4.41
C SER A 144 -0.15 -11.23 -4.52
N GLU A 145 0.75 -11.42 -3.58
CA GLU A 145 1.90 -12.32 -3.64
C GLU A 145 2.19 -12.92 -2.25
N VAL A 146 2.59 -14.19 -2.22
CA VAL A 146 2.90 -14.91 -0.99
C VAL A 146 4.25 -15.62 -1.12
N LEU A 147 5.08 -15.47 -0.09
CA LEU A 147 6.34 -16.18 0.05
C LEU A 147 6.21 -17.24 1.14
N THR A 148 6.64 -18.45 0.83
CA THR A 148 6.57 -19.58 1.77
C THR A 148 7.87 -20.34 1.80
N LYS A 149 8.13 -21.01 2.92
CA LYS A 149 9.06 -22.12 2.99
C LYS A 149 8.35 -23.32 3.55
N ILE A 150 8.38 -24.41 2.79
CA ILE A 150 7.79 -25.69 3.19
C ILE A 150 8.41 -26.21 4.48
N ASP A 151 7.57 -26.88 5.27
CA ASP A 151 8.03 -27.75 6.34
C ASP A 151 8.15 -29.18 5.80
N GLU A 152 9.36 -29.55 5.37
CA GLU A 152 9.65 -30.84 4.70
C GLU A 152 9.41 -32.05 5.63
N ASP A 153 9.35 -31.85 6.95
CA ASP A 153 9.02 -32.90 7.91
C ASP A 153 7.52 -33.24 7.89
N ASN A 154 6.68 -32.30 7.43
CA ASN A 154 5.22 -32.38 7.48
C ASN A 154 4.57 -32.60 6.12
N ILE A 155 5.18 -32.14 5.02
CA ILE A 155 4.61 -32.24 3.67
C ILE A 155 5.70 -32.25 2.58
N SER A 156 5.46 -32.98 1.49
CA SER A 156 6.34 -32.92 0.32
C SER A 156 6.16 -31.60 -0.44
N GLU A 157 7.19 -31.16 -1.19
CA GLU A 157 7.07 -29.93 -1.98
C GLU A 157 5.91 -30.00 -3.00
N SER A 158 5.72 -31.15 -3.67
CA SER A 158 4.64 -31.33 -4.64
C SER A 158 3.26 -31.22 -3.98
N ASP A 159 3.05 -31.90 -2.86
CA ASP A 159 1.77 -31.86 -2.15
C ASP A 159 1.51 -30.46 -1.56
N PHE A 160 2.57 -29.74 -1.18
CA PHE A 160 2.47 -28.36 -0.71
C PHE A 160 2.06 -27.40 -1.84
N ILE A 161 2.64 -27.54 -3.03
CA ILE A 161 2.27 -26.74 -4.20
C ILE A 161 0.79 -26.98 -4.52
N ASP A 162 0.33 -28.23 -4.58
CA ASP A 162 -1.08 -28.57 -4.80
C ASP A 162 -1.99 -27.96 -3.72
N TYR A 163 -1.56 -28.01 -2.45
CA TYR A 163 -2.26 -27.36 -1.34
C TYR A 163 -2.36 -25.84 -1.53
N ALA A 164 -1.25 -25.17 -1.83
CA ALA A 164 -1.21 -23.73 -2.06
C ALA A 164 -2.08 -23.33 -3.26
N GLU A 165 -2.04 -24.10 -4.35
CA GLU A 165 -2.87 -23.83 -5.53
C GLU A 165 -4.36 -23.98 -5.26
N SER A 166 -4.76 -24.91 -4.38
CA SER A 166 -6.14 -25.04 -3.92
C SER A 166 -6.65 -23.82 -3.13
N LYS A 167 -5.71 -22.96 -2.66
CA LYS A 167 -5.96 -21.72 -1.92
C LYS A 167 -5.91 -20.48 -2.83
N ASN A 168 -6.17 -20.62 -4.13
CA ASN A 168 -6.17 -19.51 -5.09
C ASN A 168 -4.78 -18.88 -5.32
N LEU A 169 -3.73 -19.69 -5.20
CA LEU A 169 -2.36 -19.31 -5.55
C LEU A 169 -1.89 -19.98 -6.84
N GLU A 170 -0.92 -19.36 -7.51
CA GLU A 170 -0.18 -19.88 -8.65
C GLU A 170 1.31 -19.79 -8.33
N LEU A 171 2.06 -20.88 -8.54
CA LEU A 171 3.51 -20.88 -8.33
C LEU A 171 4.20 -20.09 -9.45
N ILE A 172 4.91 -19.02 -9.09
CA ILE A 172 5.72 -18.25 -10.02
C ILE A 172 7.14 -18.81 -10.09
N SER A 173 7.72 -19.14 -8.94
CA SER A 173 9.05 -19.77 -8.89
C SER A 173 9.30 -20.47 -7.56
N SER A 174 10.20 -21.45 -7.56
CA SER A 174 10.74 -22.08 -6.35
C SER A 174 12.27 -22.03 -6.39
N ARG A 175 12.89 -21.51 -5.33
CA ARG A 175 14.35 -21.45 -5.18
C ARG A 175 14.74 -21.62 -3.71
N TYR A 176 15.75 -22.45 -3.44
CA TYR A 176 16.30 -22.67 -2.09
C TYR A 176 15.23 -23.05 -1.04
N SER A 177 14.29 -23.93 -1.40
CA SER A 177 13.12 -24.33 -0.59
C SER A 177 12.16 -23.17 -0.25
N ILE A 178 12.27 -22.04 -0.95
CA ILE A 178 11.34 -20.91 -0.87
C ILE A 178 10.48 -20.94 -2.13
N GLN A 179 9.17 -21.00 -1.95
CA GLN A 179 8.21 -20.89 -3.03
C GLN A 179 7.64 -19.48 -3.03
N TYR A 180 7.59 -18.92 -4.24
CA TYR A 180 7.02 -17.62 -4.52
C TYR A 180 5.75 -17.81 -5.33
N PHE A 181 4.63 -17.43 -4.72
CA PHE A 181 3.30 -17.54 -5.29
C PHE A 181 2.71 -16.17 -5.59
N LYS A 182 1.83 -16.14 -6.59
CA LYS A 182 0.97 -15.03 -6.92
C LYS A 182 -0.49 -15.45 -6.75
N ASN A 183 -1.37 -14.54 -6.36
CA ASN A 183 -2.80 -14.82 -6.29
C ASN A 183 -3.38 -14.99 -7.70
N LYS A 184 -4.14 -16.06 -7.95
CA LYS A 184 -4.83 -16.27 -9.24
C LYS A 184 -5.93 -15.23 -9.46
N LYS A 185 -6.60 -14.83 -8.37
CA LYS A 185 -7.65 -13.81 -8.36
C LYS A 185 -7.61 -13.01 -7.06
N VAL A 186 -7.87 -11.72 -7.13
CA VAL A 186 -8.01 -10.82 -5.97
C VAL A 186 -9.45 -10.33 -5.95
N GLU A 187 -10.13 -10.37 -4.80
CA GLU A 187 -11.53 -9.94 -4.68
C GLU A 187 -11.69 -8.76 -3.72
N THR A 188 -10.91 -8.74 -2.65
CA THR A 188 -11.00 -7.79 -1.54
C THR A 188 -9.76 -6.94 -1.39
N GLY A 189 -8.62 -7.41 -1.91
CA GLY A 189 -7.31 -6.78 -1.75
C GLY A 189 -6.53 -7.27 -0.53
N PHE A 190 -7.07 -8.21 0.25
CA PHE A 190 -6.44 -8.76 1.46
C PHE A 190 -6.05 -10.24 1.32
N GLU A 191 -6.30 -10.87 0.17
CA GLU A 191 -6.19 -12.32 -0.01
C GLU A 191 -4.79 -12.85 0.32
N SER A 192 -3.72 -12.16 -0.09
CA SER A 192 -2.35 -12.60 0.22
C SER A 192 -2.05 -12.56 1.71
N LEU A 193 -2.64 -11.62 2.44
CA LEU A 193 -2.56 -11.54 3.89
C LEU A 193 -3.27 -12.74 4.54
N GLU A 194 -4.52 -12.98 4.15
CA GLU A 194 -5.33 -14.06 4.71
C GLU A 194 -4.78 -15.44 4.36
N ILE A 195 -4.38 -15.66 3.10
CA ILE A 195 -3.87 -16.95 2.63
C ILE A 195 -2.53 -17.26 3.29
N SER A 196 -1.62 -16.27 3.42
CA SER A 196 -0.34 -16.51 4.09
C SER A 196 -0.51 -16.92 5.56
N GLN A 197 -1.44 -16.29 6.29
CA GLN A 197 -1.81 -16.71 7.63
C GLN A 197 -2.38 -18.13 7.65
N GLN A 198 -3.32 -18.45 6.76
CA GLN A 198 -3.90 -19.80 6.66
C GLN A 198 -2.85 -20.88 6.36
N ILE A 199 -1.86 -20.56 5.51
CA ILE A 199 -0.75 -21.49 5.20
C ILE A 199 0.11 -21.70 6.44
N TYR A 200 0.52 -20.63 7.11
CA TYR A 200 1.30 -20.69 8.35
C TYR A 200 0.57 -21.52 9.43
N GLU A 201 -0.68 -21.18 9.72
CA GLU A 201 -1.49 -21.83 10.75
C GLU A 201 -1.83 -23.28 10.44
N SER A 202 -1.69 -23.71 9.18
CA SER A 202 -1.89 -25.10 8.79
C SER A 202 -0.75 -26.04 9.21
N GLY A 203 0.40 -25.50 9.66
CA GLY A 203 1.60 -26.26 10.02
C GLY A 203 2.33 -26.90 8.84
N LYS A 204 1.93 -26.60 7.60
CA LYS A 204 2.55 -27.14 6.37
C LYS A 204 3.75 -26.32 5.89
N ALA A 205 3.92 -25.12 6.43
CA ALA A 205 5.01 -24.22 6.09
C ALA A 205 5.77 -23.84 7.37
N ALA A 206 7.10 -23.86 7.29
CA ALA A 206 7.97 -23.35 8.34
C ALA A 206 7.83 -21.82 8.48
N TYR A 207 7.55 -21.14 7.37
CA TYR A 207 7.07 -19.75 7.39
C TYR A 207 6.17 -19.46 6.17
N SER A 208 5.26 -18.50 6.33
CA SER A 208 4.50 -17.93 5.22
C SER A 208 4.19 -16.46 5.52
N HIS A 209 4.48 -15.59 4.56
CA HIS A 209 4.17 -14.17 4.68
C HIS A 209 3.77 -13.58 3.31
N PRO A 210 3.02 -12.47 3.30
CA PRO A 210 2.75 -11.74 2.07
C PRO A 210 4.04 -11.08 1.56
N ASN A 211 4.09 -10.78 0.27
CA ASN A 211 5.10 -9.86 -0.26
C ASN A 211 4.62 -8.41 -0.13
N PHE A 212 5.57 -7.48 -0.01
CA PHE A 212 5.27 -6.09 0.27
C PHE A 212 6.19 -5.12 -0.47
N ILE A 213 5.69 -3.92 -0.76
CA ILE A 213 6.54 -2.75 -0.93
C ILE A 213 6.58 -2.01 0.40
N VAL A 214 7.78 -1.78 0.93
CA VAL A 214 7.97 -1.17 2.24
C VAL A 214 8.87 0.04 2.13
N LYS A 215 8.46 1.16 2.74
CA LYS A 215 9.32 2.31 3.02
C LYS A 215 9.24 2.59 4.52
N ILE A 216 10.39 2.71 5.17
CA ILE A 216 10.48 3.08 6.59
C ILE A 216 11.50 4.22 6.69
N GLU A 217 11.06 5.37 7.20
CA GLU A 217 11.97 6.46 7.58
C GLU A 217 12.33 6.31 9.06
N LEU A 218 13.64 6.21 9.32
CA LEU A 218 14.17 6.17 10.68
C LEU A 218 14.35 7.62 11.16
N HIS A 219 13.63 7.99 12.22
CA HIS A 219 13.74 9.28 12.91
C HIS A 219 14.68 9.22 14.12
#